data_AF-A0A6B1FAC2-F1
#
_entry.id   AF-A0A6B1FAC2-F1
#
_cell.length_a   1.000
_cell.length_b   1.000
_cell.length_c   1.000
_cell.angle_alpha   90.00
_cell.angle_beta   90.00
_cell.angle_gamma   90.00
#
_symmetry.space_group_name_H-M   'P 1'
#
loop_
_entity.id
_entity.type
_entity.pdbx_description
1 polymer ?
#
loop_
_entity_poly.entity_id
_entity_poly.type
_entity_poly.pdbx_seq_one_letter_code
_entity_poly.pdbx_strand_id
1 'polypeptide(L)'
;MVRGVLPWLLLLVFLRPLATPEWPPYEWTGSFLRWLSGVAGDVGLFLPFLVFAAGTALTRVVGLSRRLVGIAVVVGISSAALGYGCSEVLKPVLVHRSLAAQLPAIEEAHPFGPRTPAGLVRNLTFVRQNPPTEFGLGTSQLRSRPPEVLRWELHRPIALAVFGIINLFLGALVAEATVRMGRPGQWNTRLAIGVVGAITFFALQEMGSPIQSFLRGDPMGSGVLAAWGPLALPLAEALLLGYLVWKRRS
;
A
#
# COMPACT_ATOMS: atom_id res chain seq x y z
N MET A 1 7.41 15.25 19.71
CA MET A 1 7.99 15.24 18.35
C MET A 1 7.09 14.65 17.26
N VAL A 2 6.13 13.76 17.54
CA VAL A 2 5.09 13.38 16.54
C VAL A 2 4.34 14.63 16.01
N ARG A 3 4.15 15.64 16.87
CA ARG A 3 3.61 16.97 16.51
C ARG A 3 4.44 17.78 15.49
N GLY A 4 5.72 17.45 15.30
CA GLY A 4 6.63 18.21 14.44
C GLY A 4 6.69 17.69 13.01
N VAL A 5 6.58 16.38 12.78
CA VAL A 5 6.73 15.76 11.45
C VAL A 5 5.38 15.51 10.77
N LEU A 6 4.34 15.25 11.56
CA LEU A 6 2.98 15.03 11.07
C LEU A 6 2.43 16.21 10.23
N PRO A 7 2.63 17.49 10.59
CA PRO A 7 2.18 18.61 9.77
C PRO A 7 2.89 18.66 8.42
N TRP A 8 4.17 18.28 8.35
CA TRP A 8 4.95 18.25 7.10
C TRP A 8 4.60 17.07 6.20
N LEU A 9 4.33 15.90 6.78
CA LEU A 9 3.82 14.75 6.02
C LEU A 9 2.41 15.02 5.50
N LEU A 10 1.54 15.63 6.32
CA LEU A 10 0.23 16.08 5.86
C LEU A 10 0.38 17.18 4.80
N LEU A 11 1.30 18.15 4.97
CA LEU A 11 1.60 19.14 3.93
C LEU A 11 2.04 18.47 2.63
N LEU A 12 2.94 17.49 2.68
CA LEU A 12 3.41 16.79 1.48
C LEU A 12 2.26 16.03 0.80
N VAL A 13 1.42 15.32 1.55
CA VAL A 13 0.25 14.62 1.00
C VAL A 13 -0.78 15.59 0.40
N PHE A 14 -0.98 16.76 1.03
CA PHE A 14 -1.98 17.74 0.59
C PHE A 14 -1.47 18.70 -0.50
N LEU A 15 -0.17 19.01 -0.53
CA LEU A 15 0.46 19.97 -1.45
C LEU A 15 1.12 19.33 -2.67
N ARG A 16 1.51 18.05 -2.62
CA ARG A 16 2.08 17.36 -3.78
C ARG A 16 1.19 17.40 -5.03
N PRO A 17 -0.16 17.28 -4.93
CA PRO A 17 -1.03 17.43 -6.10
C PRO A 17 -1.11 18.87 -6.62
N LEU A 18 -0.73 19.88 -5.81
CA LEU A 18 -0.66 21.29 -6.20
C LEU A 18 0.70 21.66 -6.84
N ALA A 19 1.72 20.82 -6.65
CA ALA A 19 3.10 21.07 -7.10
C ALA A 19 3.43 20.44 -8.47
N THR A 20 2.55 19.61 -9.04
CA THR A 20 2.73 19.04 -10.39
C THR A 20 2.24 20.03 -11.46
N PRO A 21 3.11 20.60 -12.31
CA PRO A 21 2.78 21.74 -13.19
C PRO A 21 1.95 21.39 -14.45
N GLU A 22 1.60 20.13 -14.67
CA GLU A 22 1.10 19.66 -15.98
C GLU A 22 -0.38 19.95 -16.29
N TRP A 23 -1.15 20.72 -15.49
CA TRP A 23 -2.61 20.60 -15.53
C TRP A 23 -3.39 21.93 -15.65
N PRO A 24 -4.38 22.01 -16.58
CA PRO A 24 -5.02 23.26 -16.98
C PRO A 24 -5.93 23.85 -15.86
N PRO A 25 -5.96 25.19 -15.70
CA PRO A 25 -6.48 25.85 -14.49
C PRO A 25 -8.00 26.00 -14.31
N TYR A 26 -8.90 25.40 -15.11
CA TYR A 26 -10.31 25.87 -15.16
C TYR A 26 -11.46 24.85 -15.09
N GLU A 27 -11.29 23.66 -14.50
CA GLU A 27 -12.44 22.78 -14.18
C GLU A 27 -12.43 22.35 -12.71
N TRP A 28 -13.14 23.06 -11.85
CA TRP A 28 -13.19 22.80 -10.39
C TRP A 28 -13.68 21.39 -10.02
N THR A 29 -14.63 20.83 -10.76
CA THR A 29 -15.14 19.46 -10.54
C THR A 29 -14.14 18.39 -10.98
N GLY A 30 -13.51 18.58 -12.14
CA GLY A 30 -12.46 17.69 -12.64
C GLY A 30 -11.17 17.76 -11.82
N SER A 31 -10.78 18.95 -11.34
CA SER A 31 -9.58 19.16 -10.52
C SER A 31 -9.75 18.65 -9.10
N PHE A 32 -10.94 18.81 -8.49
CA PHE A 32 -11.24 18.28 -7.15
C PHE A 32 -11.25 16.75 -7.11
N LEU A 33 -11.91 16.08 -8.07
CA LEU A 33 -11.93 14.62 -8.16
C LEU A 33 -10.51 14.05 -8.38
N ARG A 34 -9.70 14.74 -9.18
CA ARG A 34 -8.28 14.39 -9.42
C ARG A 34 -7.43 14.59 -8.18
N TRP A 35 -7.56 15.72 -7.48
CA TRP A 35 -6.89 15.97 -6.19
C TRP A 35 -7.24 14.90 -5.16
N LEU A 36 -8.53 14.60 -5.01
CA LEU A 36 -9.01 13.57 -4.08
C LEU A 36 -8.47 12.18 -4.43
N SER A 37 -8.34 11.87 -5.72
CA SER A 37 -7.72 10.63 -6.20
C SER A 37 -6.21 10.53 -5.91
N GLY A 38 -5.51 11.67 -5.93
CA GLY A 38 -4.10 11.78 -5.57
C GLY A 38 -3.88 11.53 -4.09
N VAL A 39 -4.63 12.24 -3.24
CA VAL A 39 -4.62 12.04 -1.78
C VAL A 39 -4.98 10.61 -1.42
N ALA A 40 -6.03 10.03 -2.03
CA ALA A 40 -6.42 8.64 -1.79
C ALA A 40 -5.34 7.62 -2.20
N GLY A 41 -4.53 7.93 -3.21
CA GLY A 41 -3.38 7.12 -3.61
C GLY A 41 -2.19 7.23 -2.65
N ASP A 42 -1.86 8.46 -2.25
CA ASP A 42 -0.74 8.72 -1.34
C ASP A 42 -1.00 8.14 0.07
N VAL A 43 -2.25 8.14 0.53
CA VAL A 43 -2.64 7.49 1.79
C VAL A 43 -2.16 6.03 1.82
N GLY A 44 -2.34 5.26 0.74
CA GLY A 44 -1.89 3.87 0.67
C GLY A 44 -0.38 3.70 0.81
N LEU A 45 0.40 4.64 0.28
CA LEU A 45 1.87 4.62 0.35
C LEU A 45 2.40 4.99 1.74
N PHE A 46 1.81 6.01 2.38
CA PHE A 46 2.28 6.50 3.68
C PHE A 46 1.74 5.72 4.88
N LEU A 47 0.63 4.99 4.70
CA LEU A 47 -0.02 4.26 5.77
C LEU A 47 0.92 3.33 6.54
N PRO A 48 1.79 2.50 5.92
CA PRO A 48 2.65 1.59 6.67
C PRO A 48 3.63 2.33 7.61
N PHE A 49 4.09 3.52 7.24
CA PHE A 49 4.97 4.35 8.06
C PHE A 49 4.22 4.98 9.25
N LEU A 50 3.01 5.48 8.99
CA LEU A 50 2.15 6.04 10.04
C LEU A 50 1.76 4.98 11.06
N VAL A 51 1.42 3.78 10.58
CA VAL A 51 1.04 2.65 11.42
C VAL A 51 2.23 2.13 12.23
N PHE A 52 3.43 2.04 11.64
CA PHE A 52 4.66 1.76 12.41
C PHE A 52 4.90 2.80 13.51
N ALA A 53 4.82 4.08 13.18
CA ALA A 53 4.98 5.17 14.15
C ALA A 53 3.92 5.09 15.26
N ALA A 54 2.65 4.78 14.92
CA ALA A 54 1.59 4.55 15.88
C ALA A 54 1.91 3.40 16.84
N GLY A 55 2.50 2.31 16.35
CA GLY A 55 2.96 1.19 17.19
C GLY A 55 4.01 1.61 18.21
N THR A 56 4.98 2.42 17.77
CA THR A 56 6.01 2.95 18.68
C THR A 56 5.43 3.89 19.74
N ALA A 57 4.38 4.65 19.40
CA ALA A 57 3.72 5.59 20.29
C ALA A 57 2.80 4.87 21.29
N LEU A 58 1.99 3.92 20.82
CA LEU A 58 1.07 3.11 21.62
C LEU A 58 1.80 2.40 22.76
N THR A 59 3.00 1.88 22.49
CA THR A 59 3.82 1.18 23.48
C THR A 59 4.22 2.09 24.65
N ARG A 60 4.40 3.40 24.41
CA ARG A 60 4.69 4.38 25.47
C ARG A 60 3.50 4.68 26.37
N VAL A 61 2.28 4.56 25.84
CA VAL A 61 1.04 4.92 26.55
C VAL A 61 0.49 3.73 27.32
N VAL A 62 0.44 2.56 26.68
CA VAL A 62 -0.27 1.38 27.19
C VAL A 62 0.70 0.36 27.81
N GLY A 63 1.99 0.45 27.51
CA GLY A 63 2.96 -0.60 27.81
C GLY A 63 2.66 -1.90 27.05
N LEU A 64 3.58 -2.85 27.14
CA LEU A 64 3.44 -4.17 26.49
C LEU A 64 2.50 -5.06 27.29
N SER A 65 1.20 -4.98 26.96
CA SER A 65 0.13 -5.74 27.59
C SER A 65 -0.73 -6.46 26.54
N ARG A 66 -1.55 -7.44 26.96
CA ARG A 66 -2.55 -8.06 26.07
C ARG A 66 -3.50 -7.03 25.43
N ARG A 67 -3.75 -5.91 26.13
CA ARG A 67 -4.56 -4.79 25.61
C ARG A 67 -3.87 -4.07 24.46
N LEU A 68 -2.53 -3.94 24.47
CA LEU A 68 -1.77 -3.36 23.36
C LEU A 68 -1.95 -4.18 22.08
N VAL A 69 -1.94 -5.51 22.18
CA VAL A 69 -2.17 -6.40 21.04
C VAL A 69 -3.57 -6.16 20.47
N GLY A 70 -4.61 -6.12 21.32
CA GLY A 70 -5.98 -5.84 20.87
C GLY A 70 -6.12 -4.48 20.18
N ILE A 71 -5.57 -3.42 20.76
CA ILE A 71 -5.57 -2.07 20.16
C ILE A 71 -4.80 -2.07 18.84
N ALA A 72 -3.64 -2.74 18.79
CA ALA A 72 -2.85 -2.85 17.57
C ALA A 72 -3.66 -3.55 16.46
N VAL A 73 -4.29 -4.69 16.75
CA VAL A 73 -5.14 -5.37 15.76
C VAL A 73 -6.25 -4.44 15.24
N VAL A 74 -6.98 -3.77 16.13
CA VAL A 74 -8.08 -2.87 15.73
C VAL A 74 -7.58 -1.70 14.89
N VAL A 75 -6.52 -1.02 15.33
CA VAL A 75 -5.92 0.12 14.60
C VAL A 75 -5.37 -0.33 13.25
N GLY A 76 -4.69 -1.47 13.21
CA GLY A 76 -4.12 -2.06 12.02
C GLY A 76 -5.18 -2.42 10.99
N ILE A 77 -6.22 -3.14 11.41
CA ILE A 77 -7.37 -3.51 10.55
C ILE A 77 -8.11 -2.26 10.07
N SER A 78 -8.37 -1.28 10.95
CA SER A 78 -9.08 -0.05 10.57
C SER A 78 -8.29 0.77 9.57
N SER A 79 -6.98 0.89 9.80
CA SER A 79 -6.06 1.58 8.88
C SER A 79 -6.00 0.86 7.53
N ALA A 80 -5.86 -0.47 7.55
CA ALA A 80 -5.86 -1.32 6.37
C ALA A 80 -7.16 -1.18 5.55
N ALA A 81 -8.31 -1.24 6.22
CA ALA A 81 -9.61 -1.07 5.58
C ALA A 81 -9.78 0.33 4.97
N LEU A 82 -9.33 1.37 5.68
CA LEU A 82 -9.36 2.74 5.18
C LEU A 82 -8.43 2.90 3.97
N GLY A 83 -7.19 2.41 4.06
CA GLY A 83 -6.21 2.46 2.98
C GLY A 83 -6.72 1.76 1.73
N TYR A 84 -7.22 0.53 1.88
CA TYR A 84 -7.82 -0.25 0.79
C TYR A 84 -9.05 0.43 0.19
N GLY A 85 -9.98 0.91 1.03
CA GLY A 85 -11.17 1.62 0.59
C GLY A 85 -10.84 2.89 -0.19
N CYS A 86 -9.84 3.64 0.26
CA CYS A 86 -9.37 4.84 -0.44
C CYS A 86 -8.64 4.49 -1.76
N SER A 87 -7.67 3.58 -1.74
CA SER A 87 -6.77 3.35 -2.88
C SER A 87 -7.38 2.47 -3.97
N GLU A 88 -8.17 1.44 -3.60
CA GLU A 88 -8.66 0.42 -4.52
C GLU A 88 -10.14 0.54 -4.86
N VAL A 89 -10.91 1.28 -4.07
CA VAL A 89 -12.35 1.46 -4.32
C VAL A 89 -12.63 2.90 -4.70
N LEU A 90 -12.36 3.85 -3.81
CA LEU A 90 -12.70 5.25 -4.03
C LEU A 90 -11.90 5.86 -5.20
N LYS A 91 -10.56 5.75 -5.18
CA LYS A 91 -9.71 6.32 -6.23
C LYS A 91 -10.09 5.81 -7.64
N PRO A 92 -10.22 4.49 -7.91
CA PRO A 92 -10.56 4.02 -9.25
C PRO A 92 -11.96 4.46 -9.70
N VAL A 93 -12.92 4.57 -8.77
CA VAL A 93 -14.27 5.09 -9.07
C VAL A 93 -14.22 6.57 -9.43
N LEU A 94 -13.47 7.39 -8.67
CA LEU A 94 -13.33 8.82 -8.96
C LEU A 94 -12.62 9.04 -10.30
N VAL A 95 -11.55 8.29 -10.58
CA VAL A 95 -10.84 8.34 -11.87
C VAL A 95 -11.78 7.96 -13.01
N HIS A 96 -12.50 6.85 -12.89
CA HIS A 96 -13.44 6.41 -13.93
C HIS A 96 -14.55 7.44 -14.16
N ARG A 97 -15.13 8.03 -13.10
CA ARG A 97 -16.12 9.11 -13.24
C ARG A 97 -15.54 10.35 -13.91
N SER A 98 -14.30 10.73 -13.56
CA SER A 98 -13.65 11.89 -14.18
C SER A 98 -13.38 11.67 -15.67
N LEU A 99 -12.98 10.46 -16.06
CA LEU A 99 -12.78 10.09 -17.46
C LEU A 99 -14.11 9.99 -18.23
N ALA A 100 -15.17 9.46 -17.59
CA ALA A 100 -16.50 9.35 -18.21
C ALA A 100 -17.09 10.72 -18.56
N ALA A 101 -16.78 11.74 -17.76
CA ALA A 101 -17.17 13.11 -18.03
C ALA A 101 -16.43 13.73 -19.24
N GLN A 102 -15.27 13.19 -19.63
CA GLN A 102 -14.41 13.72 -20.69
C GLN A 102 -14.47 12.91 -21.99
N LEU A 103 -14.81 11.62 -21.91
CA LEU A 103 -14.78 10.67 -23.02
C LEU A 103 -16.12 9.92 -23.13
N PRO A 104 -16.97 10.23 -24.12
CA PRO A 104 -18.28 9.59 -24.28
C PRO A 104 -18.20 8.08 -24.58
N ALA A 105 -17.07 7.58 -25.08
CA ALA A 105 -16.84 6.16 -25.37
C ALA A 105 -16.08 5.41 -24.25
N ILE A 106 -16.21 5.85 -22.98
CA ILE A 106 -15.47 5.23 -21.88
C ILE A 106 -15.79 3.74 -21.68
N GLU A 107 -17.00 3.30 -22.03
CA GLU A 107 -17.40 1.90 -21.90
C GLU A 107 -16.63 0.98 -22.85
N GLU A 108 -16.20 1.48 -24.01
CA GLU A 108 -15.34 0.74 -24.93
C GLU A 108 -13.91 0.61 -24.38
N ALA A 109 -13.39 1.70 -23.79
CA ALA A 109 -12.06 1.73 -23.18
C ALA A 109 -11.99 0.99 -21.83
N HIS A 110 -13.08 0.99 -21.06
CA HIS A 110 -13.21 0.38 -19.73
C HIS A 110 -14.43 -0.57 -19.65
N PRO A 111 -14.41 -1.69 -20.39
CA PRO A 111 -15.56 -2.58 -20.52
C PRO A 111 -15.93 -3.32 -19.23
N PHE A 112 -15.03 -3.34 -18.24
CA PHE A 112 -15.26 -3.95 -16.93
C PHE A 112 -15.55 -2.91 -15.84
N GLY A 113 -15.77 -1.65 -16.23
CA GLY A 113 -15.99 -0.52 -15.32
C GLY A 113 -14.70 -0.02 -14.66
N PRO A 114 -14.80 0.66 -13.49
CA PRO A 114 -13.63 1.15 -12.78
C PRO A 114 -12.73 -0.01 -12.34
N ARG A 115 -11.42 0.25 -12.28
CA ARG A 115 -10.38 -0.71 -11.86
C ARG A 115 -10.42 -0.96 -10.35
N THR A 116 -11.55 -1.45 -9.89
CA THR A 116 -11.83 -1.92 -8.53
C THR A 116 -11.60 -3.43 -8.44
N PRO A 117 -11.54 -4.03 -7.25
CA PRO A 117 -11.44 -5.48 -7.08
C PRO A 117 -12.52 -6.24 -7.88
N ALA A 118 -13.75 -5.76 -7.88
CA ALA A 118 -14.84 -6.36 -8.67
C ALA A 118 -14.59 -6.28 -10.18
N GLY A 119 -14.12 -5.13 -10.67
CA GLY A 119 -13.75 -4.95 -12.08
C GLY A 119 -12.57 -5.83 -12.50
N LEU A 120 -11.55 -5.94 -11.64
CA LEU A 120 -10.38 -6.79 -11.85
C LEU A 120 -10.75 -8.28 -11.90
N VAL A 121 -11.65 -8.75 -11.03
CA VAL A 121 -12.16 -10.12 -11.06
C VAL A 121 -12.91 -10.40 -12.35
N ARG A 122 -13.80 -9.49 -12.79
CA ARG A 122 -14.51 -9.63 -14.08
C ARG A 122 -13.54 -9.70 -15.26
N ASN A 123 -12.54 -8.82 -15.28
CA ASN A 123 -11.52 -8.83 -16.33
C ASN A 123 -10.70 -10.13 -16.32
N LEU A 124 -10.25 -10.56 -15.15
CA LEU A 124 -9.50 -11.81 -14.99
C LEU A 124 -10.31 -13.02 -15.47
N THR A 125 -11.61 -13.08 -15.17
CA THR A 125 -12.49 -14.13 -15.68
C THR A 125 -12.63 -14.07 -17.19
N PHE A 126 -12.84 -12.88 -17.75
CA PHE A 126 -12.95 -12.68 -19.19
C PHE A 126 -11.70 -13.12 -19.94
N VAL A 127 -10.52 -12.66 -19.51
CA VAL A 127 -9.22 -13.00 -20.14
C VAL A 127 -8.94 -14.50 -20.07
N ARG A 128 -9.33 -15.17 -18.98
CA ARG A 128 -9.16 -16.64 -18.88
C ARG A 128 -10.08 -17.39 -19.83
N GLN A 129 -11.29 -16.90 -20.05
CA GLN A 129 -12.27 -17.53 -20.93
C GLN A 129 -12.00 -17.20 -22.41
N ASN A 130 -11.42 -16.04 -22.69
CA ASN A 130 -11.15 -15.51 -24.03
C ASN A 130 -9.70 -14.98 -24.08
N PRO A 131 -8.69 -15.87 -24.06
CA PRO A 131 -7.30 -15.43 -24.09
C PRO A 131 -7.02 -14.71 -25.42
N PRO A 132 -6.42 -13.50 -25.38
CA PRO A 132 -6.05 -12.79 -26.60
C PRO A 132 -4.90 -13.52 -27.31
N THR A 133 -4.74 -13.26 -28.62
CA THR A 133 -3.58 -13.72 -29.38
C THR A 133 -2.28 -13.17 -28.81
N GLU A 134 -2.31 -11.91 -28.35
CA GLU A 134 -1.18 -11.23 -27.73
C GLU A 134 -1.62 -10.53 -26.44
N PHE A 135 -0.82 -10.67 -25.39
CA PHE A 135 -1.02 -9.93 -24.15
C PHE A 135 -0.34 -8.56 -24.21
N GLY A 136 -0.86 -7.59 -23.45
CA GLY A 136 -0.33 -6.22 -23.37
C GLY A 136 -0.58 -5.56 -22.01
N LEU A 137 0.20 -4.52 -21.71
CA LEU A 137 0.07 -3.73 -20.47
C LEU A 137 -0.57 -2.35 -20.69
N GLY A 138 -0.99 -2.05 -21.92
CA GLY A 138 -1.56 -0.76 -22.29
C GLY A 138 -2.79 -0.39 -21.46
N THR A 139 -2.96 0.91 -21.20
CA THR A 139 -4.13 1.45 -20.48
C THR A 139 -5.43 1.31 -21.28
N SER A 140 -5.35 1.31 -22.62
CA SER A 140 -6.46 1.07 -23.55
C SER A 140 -6.71 -0.41 -23.82
N GLN A 141 -5.79 -1.30 -23.43
CA GLN A 141 -5.86 -2.73 -23.72
C GLN A 141 -6.16 -3.56 -22.47
N LEU A 142 -7.19 -3.17 -21.72
CA LEU A 142 -7.54 -3.86 -20.47
C LEU A 142 -7.89 -5.33 -20.66
N ARG A 143 -8.44 -5.69 -21.84
CA ARG A 143 -8.79 -7.06 -22.24
C ARG A 143 -7.57 -7.93 -22.61
N SER A 144 -6.38 -7.35 -22.80
CA SER A 144 -5.18 -8.12 -23.13
C SER A 144 -4.19 -8.22 -21.97
N ARG A 145 -4.58 -7.82 -20.76
CA ARG A 145 -3.66 -7.90 -19.61
C ARG A 145 -3.34 -9.33 -19.23
N PRO A 146 -2.06 -9.66 -18.97
CA PRO A 146 -1.69 -11.00 -18.51
C PRO A 146 -2.44 -11.40 -17.23
N PRO A 147 -2.91 -12.66 -17.11
CA PRO A 147 -3.64 -13.13 -15.94
C PRO A 147 -2.86 -12.97 -14.61
N GLU A 148 -1.55 -13.19 -14.62
CA GLU A 148 -0.71 -13.04 -13.42
C GLU A 148 -0.57 -11.58 -12.99
N VAL A 149 -0.58 -10.62 -13.92
CA VAL A 149 -0.61 -9.19 -13.58
C VAL A 149 -1.93 -8.84 -12.92
N LEU A 150 -3.06 -9.32 -13.45
CA LEU A 150 -4.38 -9.10 -12.86
C LEU A 150 -4.49 -9.74 -11.46
N ARG A 151 -3.92 -10.93 -11.24
CA ARG A 151 -3.84 -11.57 -9.91
C ARG A 151 -2.98 -10.75 -8.94
N TRP A 152 -1.82 -10.28 -9.38
CA TRP A 152 -0.96 -9.42 -8.58
C TRP A 152 -1.66 -8.12 -8.19
N GLU A 153 -2.31 -7.44 -9.14
CA GLU A 153 -3.08 -6.23 -8.89
C GLU A 153 -4.25 -6.46 -7.91
N LEU A 154 -4.88 -7.63 -7.95
CA LEU A 154 -5.96 -7.99 -7.02
C LEU A 154 -5.44 -8.25 -5.60
N HIS A 155 -4.29 -8.92 -5.46
CA HIS A 155 -3.77 -9.33 -4.15
C HIS A 155 -2.86 -8.29 -3.49
N ARG A 156 -2.13 -7.50 -4.28
CA ARG A 156 -1.17 -6.49 -3.79
C ARG A 156 -1.78 -5.56 -2.73
N PRO A 157 -2.98 -4.99 -2.91
CA PRO A 157 -3.54 -4.08 -1.92
C PRO A 157 -3.87 -4.76 -0.59
N ILE A 158 -4.31 -6.01 -0.65
CA ILE A 158 -4.57 -6.83 0.55
C ILE A 158 -3.25 -7.12 1.26
N ALA A 159 -2.20 -7.47 0.51
CA ALA A 159 -0.87 -7.67 1.07
C ALA A 159 -0.34 -6.39 1.73
N LEU A 160 -0.55 -5.21 1.14
CA LEU A 160 -0.19 -3.91 1.74
C LEU A 160 -0.95 -3.63 3.04
N ALA A 161 -2.24 -3.98 3.09
CA ALA A 161 -3.04 -3.91 4.31
C ALA A 161 -2.47 -4.81 5.42
N VAL A 162 -2.14 -6.05 5.10
CA VAL A 162 -1.49 -6.99 6.05
C VAL A 162 -0.12 -6.48 6.47
N PHE A 163 0.67 -5.94 5.54
CA PHE A 163 1.95 -5.31 5.83
C PHE A 163 1.80 -4.19 6.86
N GLY A 164 0.78 -3.33 6.72
CA GLY A 164 0.48 -2.28 7.70
C GLY A 164 0.24 -2.85 9.11
N ILE A 165 -0.53 -3.93 9.24
CA ILE A 165 -0.75 -4.61 10.53
C ILE A 165 0.58 -5.12 11.10
N ILE A 166 1.40 -5.79 10.29
CA ILE A 166 2.72 -6.28 10.72
C ILE A 166 3.60 -5.12 11.19
N ASN A 167 3.64 -4.01 10.44
CA ASN A 167 4.42 -2.83 10.78
C ASN A 167 3.99 -2.17 12.09
N LEU A 168 2.70 -2.24 12.44
CA LEU A 168 2.20 -1.79 13.74
C LEU A 168 2.85 -2.57 14.88
N PHE A 169 2.84 -3.89 14.77
CA PHE A 169 3.47 -4.79 15.73
C PHE A 169 4.98 -4.60 15.77
N LEU A 170 5.61 -4.49 14.60
CA LEU A 170 7.04 -4.19 14.47
C LEU A 170 7.38 -2.91 15.23
N GLY A 171 6.62 -1.83 15.02
CA GLY A 171 6.81 -0.56 15.72
C GLY A 171 6.72 -0.70 17.25
N ALA A 172 5.80 -1.51 17.74
CA ALA A 172 5.68 -1.78 19.17
C ALA A 172 6.88 -2.57 19.72
N LEU A 173 7.30 -3.64 19.03
CA LEU A 173 8.44 -4.46 19.40
C LEU A 173 9.75 -3.68 19.36
N VAL A 174 9.97 -2.86 18.33
CA VAL A 174 11.14 -1.98 18.22
C VAL A 174 11.15 -0.95 19.35
N ALA A 175 9.99 -0.39 19.72
CA ALA A 175 9.93 0.57 20.81
C ALA A 175 10.39 -0.04 22.14
N GLU A 176 10.01 -1.29 22.41
CA GLU A 176 10.47 -2.04 23.58
C GLU A 176 11.96 -2.42 23.49
N ALA A 177 12.38 -2.98 22.35
CA ALA A 177 13.76 -3.42 22.16
C ALA A 177 14.76 -2.27 22.35
N THR A 178 14.35 -1.06 21.97
CA THR A 178 15.17 0.17 22.06
C THR A 178 15.06 0.91 23.39
N VAL A 179 14.17 0.54 24.32
CA VAL A 179 13.87 1.38 25.51
C VAL A 179 15.08 1.73 26.38
N ARG A 180 16.09 0.84 26.44
CA ARG A 180 17.32 1.03 27.22
C ARG A 180 18.44 1.77 26.48
N MET A 181 18.26 2.06 25.19
CA MET A 181 19.26 2.80 24.41
C MET A 181 19.21 4.30 24.75
N GLY A 182 20.32 5.02 24.56
CA GLY A 182 20.32 6.48 24.61
C GLY A 182 19.37 7.08 23.56
N ARG A 183 18.81 8.28 23.81
CA ARG A 183 17.81 8.92 22.93
C ARG A 183 18.20 8.94 21.43
N PRO A 184 19.45 9.27 21.04
CA PRO A 184 19.85 9.24 19.63
C PRO A 184 19.81 7.82 19.05
N GLY A 185 20.28 6.83 19.80
CA GLY A 185 20.24 5.42 19.41
C GLY A 185 18.81 4.91 19.21
N GLN A 186 17.89 5.24 20.14
CA GLN A 186 16.47 4.88 19.99
C GLN A 186 15.88 5.40 18.69
N TRP A 187 16.14 6.66 18.37
CA TRP A 187 15.57 7.32 17.20
C TRP A 187 16.14 6.75 15.90
N ASN A 188 17.48 6.63 15.81
CA ASN A 188 18.15 6.06 14.65
C ASN A 188 17.71 4.62 14.38
N THR A 189 17.63 3.77 15.42
CA THR A 189 17.19 2.38 15.25
C THR A 189 15.74 2.29 14.80
N ARG A 190 14.83 3.10 15.39
CA ARG A 190 13.41 3.11 15.00
C ARG A 190 13.22 3.57 13.56
N LEU A 191 13.95 4.60 13.14
CA LEU A 191 13.93 5.06 11.75
C LEU A 191 14.54 4.06 10.80
N ALA A 192 15.69 3.49 11.14
CA ALA A 192 16.35 2.49 10.30
C ALA A 192 15.42 1.31 10.05
N ILE A 193 14.84 0.72 11.10
CA ILE A 193 13.94 -0.43 10.95
C ILE A 193 12.65 -0.03 10.20
N GLY A 194 12.01 1.08 10.59
CA GLY A 194 10.75 1.49 9.98
C GLY A 194 10.88 1.92 8.51
N VAL A 195 11.94 2.66 8.16
CA VAL A 195 12.16 3.18 6.81
C VAL A 195 12.78 2.12 5.91
N VAL A 196 13.87 1.48 6.35
CA VAL A 196 14.55 0.45 5.53
C VAL A 196 13.63 -0.74 5.35
N GLY A 197 12.96 -1.23 6.41
CA GLY A 197 12.02 -2.35 6.30
C GLY A 197 10.89 -2.08 5.32
N ALA A 198 10.31 -0.87 5.34
CA ALA A 198 9.29 -0.48 4.37
C ALA A 198 9.82 -0.36 2.94
N ILE A 199 10.97 0.29 2.74
CA ILE A 199 11.60 0.41 1.42
C ILE A 199 11.93 -0.98 0.86
N THR A 200 12.49 -1.88 1.68
CA THR A 200 12.82 -3.24 1.27
C THR A 200 11.56 -4.02 0.91
N PHE A 201 10.48 -3.91 1.68
CA PHE A 201 9.19 -4.52 1.33
C PHE A 201 8.68 -4.05 -0.04
N PHE A 202 8.67 -2.73 -0.29
CA PHE A 202 8.23 -2.19 -1.57
C PHE A 202 9.15 -2.61 -2.72
N ALA A 203 10.47 -2.60 -2.50
CA ALA A 203 11.44 -3.05 -3.49
C ALA A 203 11.22 -4.51 -3.86
N LEU A 204 11.04 -5.40 -2.88
CA LEU A 204 10.75 -6.82 -3.12
C LEU A 204 9.43 -7.02 -3.87
N GLN A 205 8.40 -6.24 -3.54
CA GLN A 205 7.10 -6.30 -4.21
C GLN A 205 7.17 -5.86 -5.67
N GLU A 206 7.95 -4.84 -5.99
CA GLU A 206 8.14 -4.36 -7.37
C GLU A 206 9.10 -5.27 -8.15
N MET A 207 10.19 -5.76 -7.55
CA MET A 207 11.11 -6.72 -8.19
C MET A 207 10.44 -8.06 -8.48
N GLY A 208 9.57 -8.53 -7.58
CA GLY A 208 8.80 -9.75 -7.78
C GLY A 208 7.59 -9.56 -8.70
N SER A 209 7.30 -8.34 -9.16
CA SER A 209 6.11 -8.05 -9.94
C SER A 209 6.13 -8.81 -11.28
N PRO A 210 5.04 -9.51 -11.65
CA PRO A 210 4.92 -10.16 -12.95
C PRO A 210 4.98 -9.18 -14.12
N ILE A 211 4.80 -7.87 -13.86
CA ILE A 211 5.01 -6.81 -14.85
C ILE A 211 6.47 -6.79 -15.33
N GLN A 212 7.44 -6.91 -14.41
CA GLN A 212 8.85 -6.88 -14.78
C GLN A 212 9.23 -8.09 -15.65
N SER A 213 8.78 -9.29 -15.26
CA SER A 213 8.99 -10.51 -16.05
C SER A 213 8.38 -10.37 -17.45
N PHE A 214 7.16 -9.85 -17.54
CA PHE A 214 6.48 -9.63 -18.82
C PHE A 214 7.25 -8.66 -19.73
N LEU A 215 7.73 -7.53 -19.18
CA LEU A 215 8.51 -6.54 -19.94
C LEU A 215 9.86 -7.07 -20.43
N ARG A 216 10.44 -8.06 -19.72
CA ARG A 216 11.69 -8.72 -20.11
C ARG A 216 11.50 -9.89 -21.06
N GLY A 217 10.26 -10.33 -21.29
CA GLY A 217 9.97 -11.55 -22.05
C GLY A 217 10.28 -12.84 -21.28
N ASP A 218 10.49 -12.75 -19.96
CA ASP A 218 10.77 -13.91 -19.10
C ASP A 218 9.46 -14.63 -18.74
N PRO A 219 9.51 -15.94 -18.40
CA PRO A 219 8.37 -16.66 -17.84
C PRO A 219 7.81 -15.92 -16.62
N MET A 220 6.51 -15.61 -16.66
CA MET A 220 5.87 -14.89 -15.57
C MET A 220 5.70 -15.78 -14.35
N GLY A 221 6.16 -15.30 -13.18
CA GLY A 221 5.88 -15.93 -11.90
C GLY A 221 4.42 -15.78 -11.47
N SER A 222 4.05 -16.48 -10.39
CA SER A 222 2.73 -16.34 -9.78
C SER A 222 2.51 -14.93 -9.23
N GLY A 223 1.49 -14.24 -9.73
CA GLY A 223 1.10 -12.92 -9.25
C GLY A 223 0.66 -12.92 -7.78
N VAL A 224 0.14 -14.05 -7.30
CA VAL A 224 -0.19 -14.26 -5.88
C VAL A 224 1.09 -14.28 -5.05
N LEU A 225 2.08 -15.10 -5.44
CA LEU A 225 3.35 -15.18 -4.71
C LEU A 225 4.11 -13.86 -4.76
N ALA A 226 4.07 -13.15 -5.89
CA ALA A 226 4.65 -11.82 -6.03
C ALA A 226 4.03 -10.79 -5.06
N ALA A 227 2.72 -10.89 -4.78
CA ALA A 227 2.04 -9.99 -3.86
C ALA A 227 2.31 -10.33 -2.40
N TRP A 228 2.25 -11.62 -2.03
CA TRP A 228 2.32 -12.09 -0.64
C TRP A 228 3.74 -12.42 -0.16
N GLY A 229 4.62 -12.90 -1.05
CA GLY A 229 5.99 -13.31 -0.74
C GLY A 229 6.81 -12.23 -0.01
N PRO A 230 6.75 -10.95 -0.40
CA PRO A 230 7.46 -9.87 0.30
C PRO A 230 7.10 -9.73 1.79
N LEU A 231 5.94 -10.22 2.25
CA LEU A 231 5.54 -10.17 3.65
C LEU A 231 6.38 -11.09 4.55
N ALA A 232 7.06 -12.08 3.98
CA ALA A 232 7.93 -12.99 4.73
C ALA A 232 9.02 -12.24 5.49
N LEU A 233 9.58 -11.17 4.89
CA LEU A 233 10.64 -10.37 5.51
C LEU A 233 10.16 -9.62 6.77
N PRO A 234 9.17 -8.71 6.73
CA PRO A 234 8.72 -8.00 7.92
C PRO A 234 8.11 -8.95 8.97
N LEU A 235 7.55 -10.09 8.54
CA LEU A 235 7.12 -11.12 9.48
C LEU A 235 8.30 -11.75 10.22
N ALA A 236 9.36 -12.13 9.51
CA ALA A 236 10.58 -12.66 10.11
C ALA A 236 11.24 -11.65 11.06
N GLU A 237 11.29 -10.37 10.68
CA GLU A 237 11.77 -9.28 11.53
C GLU A 237 10.94 -9.16 12.82
N ALA A 238 9.60 -9.20 12.70
CA ALA A 238 8.71 -9.14 13.86
C ALA A 238 8.88 -10.35 14.78
N LEU A 239 9.02 -11.56 14.23
CA LEU A 239 9.25 -12.78 15.01
C LEU A 239 10.60 -12.73 15.74
N LEU A 240 11.67 -12.31 15.06
CA LEU A 240 13.00 -12.17 15.64
C LEU A 240 13.00 -11.15 16.79
N LEU A 241 12.41 -9.97 16.57
CA LEU A 241 12.29 -8.94 17.61
C LEU A 241 11.42 -9.42 18.77
N GLY A 242 10.32 -10.11 18.49
CA GLY A 242 9.45 -10.72 19.49
C GLY A 242 10.21 -11.70 20.37
N TYR A 243 11.01 -12.58 19.78
CA TYR A 243 11.88 -13.51 20.49
C TYR A 243 12.92 -12.79 21.36
N LEU A 244 13.59 -11.77 20.84
CA LEU A 244 14.59 -10.99 21.58
C LEU A 244 13.98 -10.24 22.77
N VAL A 245 12.78 -9.67 22.59
CA VAL A 245 12.04 -8.98 23.66
C VAL A 245 11.61 -9.98 24.73
N TRP A 246 11.10 -11.15 24.33
CA TRP A 246 10.70 -12.20 25.26
C TRP A 246 11.89 -12.70 26.09
N LYS A 247 13.01 -13.05 25.43
CA LYS A 247 14.23 -13.54 26.09
C LYS A 247 14.83 -12.52 27.08
N ARG A 248 14.63 -11.23 26.87
CA ARG A 248 15.10 -10.18 27.79
C ARG A 248 14.26 -10.10 29.09
N ARG A 249 13.02 -10.60 29.06
CA ARG A 249 12.06 -10.55 30.17
C ARG A 249 12.04 -11.82 31.03
N SER A 250 12.40 -12.96 30.43
CA SER A 250 12.64 -14.24 31.12
C SER A 250 13.97 -14.22 31.84
#